data_AF-A0A920AII8-F1
#
_entry.id   AF-A0A920AII8-F1
#
_cell.length_a   1.000
_cell.length_b   1.000
_cell.length_c   1.000
_cell.angle_alpha   90.00
_cell.angle_beta   90.00
_cell.angle_gamma   90.00
#
_symmetry.space_group_name_H-M   'P 1'
#
loop_
_entity.id
_entity.type
_entity.pdbx_description
1 polymer ?
#
loop_
_entity_poly.entity_id
_entity_poly.type
_entity_poly.pdbx_seq_one_letter_code
_entity_poly.pdbx_strand_id
1 'polypeptide(L)'
;MTSVKGLGASLGVAIGSSFVYENEIDFDKEAILTHVEASKQLIEKFSSQILNFRSKERNDEADILDAYILILQDPEIVDQLNQNLDSSVEEVYSIFTSTASVFESMEDVYFKQRAEDILSVGKHLVFNMQNIEREITLNENTILIAEDLTPADTSSMDLSKVNGIILKEGGFTSHAVIVAKNLGIPCVIGVKSLLDNIVDGELMTIDGDTGNIVISPSENQISELKEKQGNITKLIDNFTKKK
;
A
#
# COMPACT_ATOMS: atom_id res chain seq x y z
N MET A 1 -25.45 -5.46 -0.47
CA MET A 1 -25.02 -5.83 0.91
C MET A 1 -24.16 -7.07 0.79
N THR A 2 -22.88 -6.94 1.15
CA THR A 2 -21.88 -8.00 0.96
C THR A 2 -21.03 -8.10 2.22
N SER A 3 -20.85 -9.30 2.75
CA SER A 3 -19.98 -9.57 3.90
C SER A 3 -18.80 -10.41 3.42
N VAL A 4 -17.60 -9.99 3.79
CA VAL A 4 -16.36 -10.64 3.40
C VAL A 4 -15.48 -10.83 4.63
N LYS A 5 -14.68 -11.90 4.60
CA LYS A 5 -13.79 -12.25 5.70
C LYS A 5 -12.36 -12.33 5.20
N GLY A 6 -11.49 -11.54 5.81
CA GLY A 6 -10.05 -11.61 5.67
C GLY A 6 -9.38 -12.06 6.96
N LEU A 7 -8.12 -11.68 7.13
CA LEU A 7 -7.33 -11.90 8.33
C LEU A 7 -7.14 -10.57 9.06
N GLY A 8 -7.55 -10.50 10.32
CA GLY A 8 -7.31 -9.33 11.17
C GLY A 8 -5.82 -9.16 11.45
N ALA A 9 -5.23 -8.05 10.99
CA ALA A 9 -3.80 -7.78 11.07
C ALA A 9 -3.44 -6.66 12.06
N SER A 10 -4.36 -5.73 12.29
CA SER A 10 -4.26 -4.68 13.31
C SER A 10 -5.60 -4.52 14.01
N LEU A 11 -5.58 -4.44 15.34
CA LEU A 11 -6.77 -4.51 16.20
C LEU A 11 -7.68 -3.28 16.06
N GLY A 12 -8.92 -3.46 16.49
CA GLY A 12 -9.93 -2.40 16.55
C GLY A 12 -11.01 -2.50 15.48
N VAL A 13 -11.90 -1.51 15.46
CA VAL A 13 -13.04 -1.47 14.54
C VAL A 13 -13.21 -0.08 13.94
N ALA A 14 -13.64 -0.01 12.68
CA ALA A 14 -13.85 1.25 11.99
C ALA A 14 -15.08 1.23 11.08
N ILE A 15 -15.61 2.42 10.84
CA ILE A 15 -16.77 2.71 9.98
C ILE A 15 -16.37 3.88 9.11
N GLY A 16 -16.51 3.76 7.81
CA GLY A 16 -16.00 4.77 6.90
C GLY A 16 -16.46 4.58 5.46
N SER A 17 -16.16 5.56 4.62
CA SER A 17 -16.36 5.46 3.19
C SER A 17 -15.15 4.79 2.54
N SER A 18 -15.40 3.86 1.61
CA SER A 18 -14.36 3.21 0.83
C SER A 18 -13.57 4.22 -0.01
N PHE A 19 -12.28 3.98 -0.13
CA PHE A 19 -11.43 4.58 -1.15
C PHE A 19 -10.49 3.49 -1.67
N VAL A 20 -10.62 3.16 -2.95
CA VAL A 20 -9.83 2.15 -3.63
C VAL A 20 -8.59 2.79 -4.22
N TYR A 21 -7.45 2.46 -3.63
CA TYR A 21 -6.14 2.79 -4.15
C TYR A 21 -5.69 1.69 -5.13
N GLU A 22 -6.01 1.87 -6.41
CA GLU A 22 -5.76 0.89 -7.48
C GLU A 22 -4.28 0.78 -7.88
N ASN A 23 -3.40 0.23 -7.08
CA ASN A 23 -1.96 0.13 -7.41
C ASN A 23 -1.56 -1.10 -8.25
N GLU A 24 -2.46 -1.59 -9.09
CA GLU A 24 -2.16 -2.59 -10.13
C GLU A 24 -1.71 -1.89 -11.42
N ILE A 25 -0.80 -2.53 -12.17
CA ILE A 25 -0.36 -2.03 -13.48
C ILE A 25 -1.45 -2.33 -14.51
N ASP A 26 -1.92 -1.28 -15.17
CA ASP A 26 -2.71 -1.41 -16.39
C ASP A 26 -1.77 -1.53 -17.59
N PHE A 27 -1.57 -2.76 -18.10
CA PHE A 27 -0.70 -3.01 -19.25
C PHE A 27 -1.30 -2.54 -20.58
N ASP A 28 -2.61 -2.28 -20.65
CA ASP A 28 -3.26 -1.76 -21.86
C ASP A 28 -3.02 -0.25 -22.02
N LYS A 29 -2.58 0.43 -20.94
CA LYS A 29 -2.26 1.85 -20.95
C LYS A 29 -0.84 2.11 -21.43
N GLU A 30 -0.72 2.88 -22.52
CA GLU A 30 0.57 3.24 -23.11
C GLU A 30 1.41 4.16 -22.22
N ALA A 31 2.74 4.07 -22.37
CA ALA A 31 3.67 4.99 -21.76
C ALA A 31 3.63 6.37 -22.44
N ILE A 32 3.69 7.43 -21.64
CA ILE A 32 3.79 8.82 -22.09
C ILE A 32 5.23 9.33 -21.97
N LEU A 33 6.00 8.76 -21.04
CA LEU A 33 7.41 9.03 -20.84
C LEU A 33 8.25 7.80 -21.17
N THR A 34 9.47 8.04 -21.67
CA THR A 34 10.45 6.96 -21.82
C THR A 34 10.88 6.43 -20.45
N HIS A 35 11.39 5.19 -20.39
CA HIS A 35 11.91 4.63 -19.13
C HIS A 35 13.03 5.51 -18.54
N VAL A 36 13.82 6.21 -19.38
CA VAL A 36 14.92 7.09 -18.96
C VAL A 36 14.38 8.32 -18.24
N GLU A 37 13.41 9.00 -18.85
CA GLU A 37 12.78 10.19 -18.28
C GLU A 37 12.02 9.84 -17.00
N ALA A 38 11.26 8.74 -17.04
CA ALA A 38 10.50 8.25 -15.90
C ALA A 38 11.43 7.85 -14.74
N SER A 39 12.56 7.17 -14.99
CA SER A 39 13.53 6.81 -13.96
C SER A 39 14.13 8.05 -13.30
N LYS A 40 14.51 9.06 -14.10
CA LYS A 40 15.06 10.31 -13.59
C LYS A 40 14.07 11.03 -12.67
N GLN A 41 12.83 11.21 -13.13
CA GLN A 41 11.78 11.86 -12.33
C GLN A 41 11.51 11.09 -11.03
N LEU A 42 11.50 9.76 -11.09
CA LEU A 42 11.26 8.91 -9.94
C LEU A 42 12.39 9.00 -8.90
N ILE A 43 13.65 9.02 -9.35
CA ILE A 43 14.81 9.23 -8.46
C ILE A 43 14.74 10.59 -7.77
N GLU A 44 14.38 11.66 -8.49
CA GLU A 44 14.22 13.01 -7.91
C GLU A 44 13.10 13.04 -6.86
N LYS A 45 11.97 12.36 -7.16
CA LYS A 45 10.83 12.21 -6.23
C LYS A 45 11.24 11.46 -4.96
N PHE A 46 11.85 10.28 -5.09
CA PHE A 46 12.31 9.48 -3.95
C PHE A 46 13.36 10.24 -3.13
N SER A 47 14.30 10.91 -3.77
CA SER A 47 15.31 11.73 -3.08
C SER A 47 14.66 12.81 -2.21
N SER A 48 13.61 13.45 -2.72
CA SER A 48 12.85 14.46 -1.96
C SER A 48 12.08 13.84 -0.78
N GLN A 49 11.50 12.66 -0.97
CA GLN A 49 10.80 11.92 0.09
C GLN A 49 11.77 11.44 1.18
N ILE A 50 12.96 10.95 0.82
CA ILE A 50 14.04 10.55 1.74
C ILE A 50 14.40 11.71 2.67
N LEU A 51 14.59 12.92 2.13
CA LEU A 51 14.87 14.11 2.94
C LEU A 51 13.72 14.42 3.90
N ASN A 52 12.47 14.31 3.44
CA ASN A 52 11.30 14.51 4.30
C ASN A 52 11.24 13.49 5.44
N PHE A 53 11.46 12.21 5.14
CA PHE A 53 11.45 11.13 6.12
C PHE A 53 12.54 11.29 7.17
N ARG A 54 13.78 11.55 6.75
CA ARG A 54 14.90 11.82 7.67
C ARG A 54 14.63 13.03 8.57
N SER A 55 14.01 14.09 8.05
CA SER A 55 13.63 15.26 8.86
C SER A 55 12.59 14.98 9.94
N LYS A 56 11.83 13.89 9.80
CA LYS A 56 10.80 13.42 10.74
C LYS A 56 11.25 12.19 11.54
N GLU A 57 12.55 11.87 11.53
CA GLU A 57 13.14 10.70 12.19
C GLU A 57 12.60 9.34 11.70
N ARG A 58 12.03 9.30 10.49
CA ARG A 58 11.52 8.09 9.81
C ARG A 58 12.62 7.44 8.96
N ASN A 59 13.69 7.01 9.62
CA ASN A 59 14.90 6.54 8.93
C ASN A 59 14.69 5.21 8.19
N ASP A 60 13.91 4.29 8.76
CA ASP A 60 13.64 2.99 8.13
C ASP A 60 12.97 3.16 6.76
N GLU A 61 11.98 4.07 6.65
CA GLU A 61 11.34 4.38 5.37
C GLU A 61 12.26 5.11 4.39
N ALA A 62 13.16 5.95 4.89
CA ALA A 62 14.17 6.60 4.07
C ALA A 62 15.15 5.58 3.48
N ASP A 63 15.61 4.62 4.28
CA ASP A 63 16.57 3.60 3.86
C ASP A 63 15.95 2.64 2.82
N ILE A 64 14.63 2.36 2.90
CA ILE A 64 13.91 1.63 1.85
C ILE A 64 13.92 2.40 0.53
N LEU A 65 13.65 3.71 0.55
CA LEU A 65 13.68 4.51 -0.68
C LEU A 65 15.09 4.69 -1.24
N ASP A 66 16.12 4.75 -0.40
CA ASP A 66 17.52 4.72 -0.84
C ASP A 66 17.79 3.39 -1.59
N ALA A 67 17.32 2.26 -1.05
CA ALA A 67 17.44 0.97 -1.72
C ALA A 67 16.68 0.94 -3.06
N TYR A 68 15.54 1.61 -3.17
CA TYR A 68 14.78 1.73 -4.43
C TYR A 68 15.56 2.51 -5.49
N ILE A 69 16.20 3.62 -5.12
CA ILE A 69 17.06 4.38 -6.02
C ILE A 69 18.24 3.52 -6.50
N LEU A 70 18.85 2.73 -5.61
CA LEU A 70 19.94 1.82 -5.97
C LEU A 70 19.49 0.76 -6.98
N ILE A 71 18.27 0.22 -6.86
CA ILE A 71 17.70 -0.72 -7.84
C ILE A 71 17.48 -0.02 -9.19
N LEU A 72 16.92 1.19 -9.21
CA LEU A 72 16.72 1.97 -10.45
C LEU A 72 18.04 2.30 -11.18
N GLN A 73 19.14 2.37 -10.43
CA GLN A 73 20.48 2.69 -10.94
C GLN A 73 21.34 1.44 -11.16
N ASP A 74 20.80 0.25 -10.94
CA ASP A 74 21.54 -0.99 -11.12
C ASP A 74 21.99 -1.13 -12.60
N PRO A 75 23.30 -1.28 -12.87
CA PRO A 75 23.79 -1.32 -14.25
C PRO A 75 23.18 -2.44 -15.09
N GLU A 76 22.87 -3.60 -14.49
CA GLU A 76 22.29 -4.72 -15.24
C GLU A 76 20.84 -4.42 -15.65
N ILE A 77 20.04 -3.85 -14.74
CA ILE A 77 18.68 -3.40 -15.05
C ILE A 77 18.70 -2.28 -16.09
N VAL A 78 19.56 -1.28 -15.90
CA VAL A 78 19.70 -0.14 -16.82
C VAL A 78 20.14 -0.60 -18.21
N ASP A 79 21.10 -1.51 -18.30
CA ASP A 79 21.55 -2.06 -19.58
C ASP A 79 20.43 -2.84 -20.28
N GLN A 80 19.65 -3.64 -19.54
CA GLN A 80 18.50 -4.37 -20.10
C GLN A 80 17.41 -3.41 -20.62
N LEU A 81 17.07 -2.36 -19.86
CA LEU A 81 16.11 -1.34 -20.29
C LEU A 81 16.57 -0.62 -21.56
N ASN A 82 17.86 -0.29 -21.65
CA ASN A 82 18.44 0.40 -22.79
C ASN A 82 18.55 -0.44 -24.08
N GLN A 83 18.32 -1.76 -24.03
CA GLN A 83 18.33 -2.61 -25.24
C GLN A 83 17.22 -2.23 -26.21
N ASN A 84 16.10 -1.70 -25.71
CA ASN A 84 15.01 -1.19 -26.53
C ASN A 84 14.42 0.09 -25.91
N LEU A 85 14.73 1.24 -26.50
CA LEU A 85 14.27 2.54 -26.00
C LEU A 85 12.75 2.75 -26.16
N ASP A 86 12.12 2.05 -27.11
CA ASP A 86 10.68 2.07 -27.36
C ASP A 86 9.96 0.89 -26.68
N SER A 87 10.53 0.36 -25.59
CA SER A 87 9.94 -0.77 -24.86
C SER A 87 8.53 -0.43 -24.36
N SER A 88 7.62 -1.40 -24.48
CA SER A 88 6.29 -1.28 -23.86
C SER A 88 6.39 -1.30 -22.33
N VAL A 89 5.33 -0.85 -21.65
CA VAL A 89 5.26 -0.93 -20.17
C VAL A 89 5.36 -2.38 -19.67
N GLU A 90 4.84 -3.34 -20.44
CA GLU A 90 4.92 -4.76 -20.13
C GLU A 90 6.35 -5.29 -20.26
N GLU A 91 7.06 -4.91 -21.33
CA GLU A 91 8.47 -5.26 -21.52
C GLU A 91 9.35 -4.69 -20.41
N VAL A 92 9.15 -3.42 -20.05
CA VAL A 92 9.86 -2.78 -18.93
C VAL A 92 9.59 -3.52 -17.63
N TYR A 93 8.32 -3.81 -17.29
CA TYR A 93 8.00 -4.53 -16.05
C TYR A 93 8.56 -5.95 -16.05
N SER A 94 8.61 -6.62 -17.21
CA SER A 94 9.13 -7.98 -17.35
C SER A 94 10.61 -8.13 -16.95
N ILE A 95 11.40 -7.07 -17.11
CA ILE A 95 12.80 -7.00 -16.65
C ILE A 95 12.86 -7.09 -15.13
N PHE A 96 12.00 -6.34 -14.43
CA PHE A 96 11.93 -6.37 -12.97
C PHE A 96 11.39 -7.70 -12.46
N THR A 97 10.36 -8.28 -13.09
CA THR A 97 9.82 -9.58 -12.67
C THR A 97 10.82 -10.71 -12.89
N SER A 98 11.57 -10.70 -14.00
CA SER A 98 12.63 -11.67 -14.28
C SER A 98 13.76 -11.56 -13.26
N THR A 99 14.17 -10.33 -12.94
CA THR A 99 15.20 -10.06 -11.93
C THR A 99 14.74 -10.52 -10.55
N ALA A 100 13.52 -10.17 -10.13
CA ALA A 100 12.94 -10.57 -8.85
C ALA A 100 12.86 -12.10 -8.71
N SER A 101 12.48 -12.81 -9.78
CA SER A 101 12.39 -14.29 -9.80
C SER A 101 13.72 -14.97 -9.46
N VAL A 102 14.85 -14.38 -9.86
CA VAL A 102 16.19 -14.89 -9.50
C VAL A 102 16.39 -14.82 -7.98
N PHE A 103 16.01 -13.72 -7.33
CA PHE A 103 16.11 -13.56 -5.88
C PHE A 103 15.14 -14.48 -5.13
N GLU A 104 13.89 -14.61 -5.60
CA GLU A 104 12.91 -15.53 -4.99
C GLU A 104 13.39 -16.98 -4.95
N SER A 105 14.11 -17.42 -6.00
CA SER A 105 14.63 -18.79 -6.12
C SER A 105 15.67 -19.16 -5.05
N MET A 106 16.22 -18.17 -4.32
CA MET A 106 17.23 -18.39 -3.28
C MET A 106 16.64 -18.82 -1.92
N GLU A 107 15.30 -18.89 -1.80
CA GLU A 107 14.53 -19.40 -0.64
C GLU A 107 14.85 -18.79 0.76
N ASP A 108 15.62 -17.70 0.84
CA ASP A 108 15.90 -16.95 2.07
C ASP A 108 14.92 -15.79 2.27
N VAL A 109 14.55 -15.50 3.52
CA VAL A 109 13.65 -14.39 3.89
C VAL A 109 14.19 -13.05 3.39
N TYR A 110 15.50 -12.83 3.48
CA TYR A 110 16.15 -11.61 3.01
C TYR A 110 15.99 -11.44 1.49
N PHE A 111 16.20 -12.51 0.71
CA PHE A 111 16.08 -12.46 -0.75
C PHE A 111 14.63 -12.35 -1.23
N LYS A 112 13.67 -12.91 -0.48
CA LYS A 112 12.24 -12.69 -0.74
C LYS A 112 11.86 -11.23 -0.58
N GLN A 113 12.29 -10.58 0.51
CA GLN A 113 12.06 -9.14 0.68
C GLN A 113 12.69 -8.33 -0.46
N ARG A 114 13.89 -8.72 -0.89
CA ARG A 114 14.58 -8.05 -2.00
C ARG A 114 13.82 -8.19 -3.33
N ALA A 115 13.22 -9.36 -3.58
CA ALA A 115 12.38 -9.57 -4.76
C ALA A 115 11.14 -8.65 -4.74
N GLU A 116 10.47 -8.53 -3.58
CA GLU A 116 9.34 -7.61 -3.39
C GLU A 116 9.74 -6.14 -3.64
N ASP A 117 10.93 -5.72 -3.18
CA ASP A 117 11.45 -4.38 -3.43
C ASP A 117 11.69 -4.15 -4.94
N ILE A 118 12.27 -5.12 -5.64
CA ILE A 118 12.53 -5.04 -7.10
C ILE A 118 11.21 -4.92 -7.87
N LEU A 119 10.20 -5.73 -7.53
CA LEU A 119 8.87 -5.64 -8.13
C LEU A 119 8.23 -4.28 -7.87
N SER A 120 8.34 -3.78 -6.64
CA SER A 120 7.82 -2.46 -6.25
C SER A 120 8.46 -1.34 -7.07
N VAL A 121 9.77 -1.37 -7.24
CA VAL A 121 10.50 -0.41 -8.08
C VAL A 121 10.01 -0.45 -9.53
N GLY A 122 9.83 -1.66 -10.08
CA GLY A 122 9.26 -1.85 -11.42
C GLY A 122 7.87 -1.24 -11.55
N LYS A 123 6.98 -1.47 -10.57
CA LYS A 123 5.63 -0.86 -10.53
C LYS A 123 5.70 0.67 -10.54
N HIS A 124 6.53 1.24 -9.66
CA HIS A 124 6.70 2.70 -9.58
C HIS A 124 7.26 3.30 -10.88
N LEU A 125 8.21 2.61 -11.54
CA LEU A 125 8.73 3.06 -12.83
C LEU A 125 7.65 3.06 -13.90
N VAL A 126 6.87 1.98 -14.02
CA VAL A 126 5.78 1.87 -15.01
C VAL A 126 4.70 2.93 -14.77
N PHE A 127 4.27 3.14 -13.52
CA PHE A 127 3.31 4.20 -13.22
C PHE A 127 3.83 5.58 -13.60
N ASN A 128 5.12 5.83 -13.39
CA ASN A 128 5.73 7.09 -13.78
C ASN A 128 5.82 7.20 -15.31
N MET A 129 6.16 6.12 -16.03
CA MET A 129 6.13 6.08 -17.50
C MET A 129 4.74 6.41 -18.06
N GLN A 130 3.68 5.93 -17.41
CA GLN A 130 2.28 6.18 -17.79
C GLN A 130 1.76 7.55 -17.30
N ASN A 131 2.61 8.37 -16.68
CA ASN A 131 2.27 9.65 -16.05
C ASN A 131 1.04 9.56 -15.12
N ILE A 132 0.96 8.48 -14.35
CA ILE A 132 -0.10 8.28 -13.37
C ILE A 132 0.27 9.07 -12.10
N GLU A 133 0.09 10.38 -12.15
CA GLU A 133 0.07 11.21 -10.95
C GLU A 133 -1.25 10.97 -10.21
N ARG A 134 -1.20 10.15 -9.15
CA ARG A 134 -2.37 9.92 -8.31
C ARG A 134 -2.45 11.01 -7.27
N GLU A 135 -3.26 12.04 -7.52
CA GLU A 135 -3.72 12.92 -6.45
C GLU A 135 -4.62 12.12 -5.51
N ILE A 136 -4.04 11.64 -4.41
CA ILE A 136 -4.77 10.87 -3.40
C ILE A 136 -5.52 11.86 -2.51
N THR A 137 -6.78 12.11 -2.86
CA THR A 137 -7.67 12.93 -2.04
C THR A 137 -8.48 12.06 -1.10
N LEU A 138 -8.02 11.98 0.15
CA LEU A 138 -8.72 11.24 1.20
C LEU A 138 -9.72 12.15 1.92
N ASN A 139 -10.91 11.61 2.16
CA ASN A 139 -11.94 12.22 2.99
C ASN A 139 -11.78 11.77 4.44
N GLU A 140 -12.38 12.49 5.38
CA GLU A 140 -12.44 12.06 6.77
C GLU A 140 -13.16 10.72 6.90
N ASN A 141 -12.68 9.85 7.80
CA ASN A 141 -13.22 8.51 8.01
C ASN A 141 -13.16 7.63 6.76
N THR A 142 -12.05 7.67 6.04
CA THR A 142 -11.84 6.78 4.88
C THR A 142 -11.38 5.39 5.34
N ILE A 143 -11.97 4.37 4.72
CA ILE A 143 -11.43 3.01 4.73
C ILE A 143 -10.65 2.82 3.43
N LEU A 144 -9.32 2.81 3.56
CA LEU A 144 -8.37 2.68 2.46
C LEU A 144 -8.28 1.22 2.04
N ILE A 145 -8.42 0.94 0.75
CA ILE A 145 -8.38 -0.40 0.19
C ILE A 145 -7.31 -0.43 -0.89
N ALA A 146 -6.34 -1.34 -0.81
CA ALA A 146 -5.25 -1.42 -1.78
C ALA A 146 -4.83 -2.88 -2.03
N GLU A 147 -4.05 -3.14 -3.08
CA GLU A 147 -3.39 -4.44 -3.25
C GLU A 147 -2.34 -4.64 -2.14
N ASP A 148 -1.47 -3.64 -2.01
CA ASP A 148 -0.43 -3.47 -1.00
C ASP A 148 -0.17 -1.95 -0.80
N LEU A 149 0.63 -1.55 0.21
CA LEU A 149 1.07 -0.16 0.38
C LEU A 149 2.57 -0.09 0.71
N THR A 150 3.33 0.54 -0.17
CA THR A 150 4.77 0.79 0.03
C THR A 150 5.01 2.06 0.85
N PRO A 151 6.23 2.29 1.39
CA PRO A 151 6.58 3.56 2.02
C PRO A 151 6.39 4.76 1.09
N ALA A 152 6.67 4.60 -0.20
CA ALA A 152 6.44 5.62 -1.21
C ALA A 152 4.96 6.01 -1.30
N ASP A 153 4.05 5.02 -1.28
CA ASP A 153 2.60 5.24 -1.38
C ASP A 153 2.06 5.93 -0.14
N THR A 154 2.40 5.43 1.05
CA THR A 154 1.91 6.00 2.31
C THR A 154 2.46 7.41 2.57
N SER A 155 3.59 7.79 1.97
CA SER A 155 4.19 9.12 2.11
C SER A 155 3.38 10.24 1.45
N SER A 156 2.65 9.93 0.38
CA SER A 156 1.82 10.89 -0.35
C SER A 156 0.39 10.95 0.18
N MET A 157 0.05 10.10 1.16
CA MET A 157 -1.28 10.01 1.76
C MET A 157 -1.35 10.74 3.10
N ASP A 158 -2.45 11.46 3.32
CA ASP A 158 -2.80 11.96 4.66
C ASP A 158 -3.49 10.85 5.47
N LEU A 159 -2.68 9.97 6.07
CA LEU A 159 -3.18 8.83 6.86
C LEU A 159 -3.98 9.25 8.10
N SER A 160 -3.97 10.52 8.51
CA SER A 160 -4.79 10.99 9.63
C SER A 160 -6.30 10.91 9.34
N LYS A 161 -6.66 10.89 8.05
CA LYS A 161 -8.05 10.76 7.58
C LYS A 161 -8.49 9.32 7.38
N VAL A 162 -7.53 8.38 7.40
CA VAL A 162 -7.77 6.95 7.24
C VAL A 162 -8.08 6.36 8.59
N ASN A 163 -9.27 5.79 8.75
CA ASN A 163 -9.66 5.13 9.98
C ASN A 163 -9.68 3.59 9.86
N GLY A 164 -9.40 3.05 8.68
CA GLY A 164 -9.30 1.62 8.44
C GLY A 164 -8.51 1.30 7.17
N ILE A 165 -7.80 0.16 7.16
CA ILE A 165 -7.03 -0.30 6.01
C ILE A 165 -7.43 -1.73 5.65
N ILE A 166 -7.62 -1.99 4.36
CA ILE A 166 -7.86 -3.32 3.81
C ILE A 166 -6.84 -3.58 2.70
N LEU A 167 -6.16 -4.73 2.77
CA LEU A 167 -5.19 -5.14 1.76
C LEU A 167 -5.60 -6.45 1.08
N LYS A 168 -5.49 -6.49 -0.26
CA LYS A 168 -5.70 -7.70 -1.07
C LYS A 168 -4.65 -8.75 -0.69
N GLU A 169 -3.41 -8.30 -0.62
CA GLU A 169 -2.23 -9.08 -0.34
C GLU A 169 -1.46 -8.48 0.85
N GLY A 170 -0.32 -9.06 1.20
CA GLY A 170 0.48 -8.62 2.34
C GLY A 170 0.46 -9.59 3.52
N GLY A 171 1.61 -9.69 4.17
CA GLY A 171 1.81 -10.50 5.37
C GLY A 171 1.61 -9.69 6.66
N PHE A 172 1.55 -10.39 7.80
CA PHE A 172 1.47 -9.76 9.13
C PHE A 172 2.68 -8.87 9.48
N THR A 173 3.76 -9.01 8.71
CA THR A 173 5.02 -8.27 8.82
C THR A 173 5.22 -7.24 7.72
N SER A 174 4.25 -7.04 6.82
CA SER A 174 4.39 -6.05 5.75
C SER A 174 4.45 -4.62 6.29
N HIS A 175 5.08 -3.72 5.53
CA HIS A 175 5.19 -2.31 5.86
C HIS A 175 3.82 -1.70 6.20
N ALA A 176 2.82 -1.92 5.33
CA ALA A 176 1.47 -1.42 5.50
C ALA A 176 0.82 -1.86 6.83
N VAL A 177 1.01 -3.12 7.22
CA VAL A 177 0.48 -3.64 8.50
C VAL A 177 1.20 -3.03 9.70
N ILE A 178 2.52 -2.84 9.61
CA ILE A 178 3.30 -2.19 10.67
C ILE A 178 2.85 -0.73 10.84
N VAL A 179 2.68 0.01 9.74
CA VAL A 179 2.16 1.39 9.74
C VAL A 179 0.77 1.43 10.38
N ALA A 180 -0.14 0.53 9.98
CA ALA A 180 -1.48 0.46 10.56
C ALA A 180 -1.43 0.24 12.08
N LYS A 181 -0.60 -0.69 12.56
CA LYS A 181 -0.42 -0.95 14.00
C LYS A 181 0.12 0.26 14.76
N ASN A 182 1.14 0.92 14.21
CA ASN A 182 1.76 2.10 14.84
C ASN A 182 0.79 3.27 14.96
N LEU A 183 -0.11 3.43 13.99
CA LEU A 183 -1.14 4.46 13.97
C LEU A 183 -2.41 4.05 14.72
N GLY A 184 -2.50 2.81 15.21
CA GLY A 184 -3.71 2.29 15.85
C GLY A 184 -4.89 2.16 14.89
N ILE A 185 -4.62 2.05 13.59
CA ILE A 185 -5.63 1.89 12.54
C ILE A 185 -5.94 0.39 12.41
N PRO A 186 -7.22 -0.03 12.50
CA PRO A 186 -7.62 -1.40 12.23
C PRO A 186 -7.27 -1.82 10.81
N CYS A 187 -6.73 -3.02 10.65
CA CYS A 187 -6.25 -3.52 9.36
C CYS A 187 -6.69 -4.95 9.13
N VAL A 188 -7.19 -5.22 7.92
CA VAL A 188 -7.56 -6.57 7.46
C VAL A 188 -6.79 -6.88 6.17
N ILE A 189 -6.17 -8.05 6.09
CA ILE A 189 -5.38 -8.49 4.94
C ILE A 189 -5.95 -9.75 4.29
N GLY A 190 -5.46 -10.09 3.10
CA GLY A 190 -5.79 -11.34 2.41
C GLY A 190 -7.19 -11.34 1.79
N VAL A 191 -7.69 -10.16 1.38
CA VAL A 191 -9.07 -10.00 0.92
C VAL A 191 -9.16 -9.96 -0.61
N LYS A 192 -8.70 -11.05 -1.24
CA LYS A 192 -8.47 -11.10 -2.70
C LYS A 192 -9.68 -10.76 -3.58
N SER A 193 -10.89 -11.08 -3.12
CA SER A 193 -12.14 -10.93 -3.90
C SER A 193 -12.96 -9.66 -3.56
N LEU A 194 -12.45 -8.80 -2.69
CA LEU A 194 -13.20 -7.63 -2.21
C LEU A 194 -13.12 -6.45 -3.18
N LEU A 195 -11.96 -6.23 -3.79
CA LEU A 195 -11.68 -5.05 -4.59
C LEU A 195 -12.54 -4.96 -5.86
N ASP A 196 -12.81 -6.10 -6.51
CA ASP A 196 -13.46 -6.12 -7.83
C ASP A 196 -14.91 -5.57 -7.83
N ASN A 197 -15.52 -5.37 -6.66
CA ASN A 197 -16.92 -4.96 -6.54
C ASN A 197 -17.15 -3.76 -5.62
N ILE A 198 -16.10 -3.11 -5.10
CA ILE A 198 -16.27 -1.93 -4.25
C ILE A 198 -16.26 -0.68 -5.12
N VAL A 199 -17.26 0.18 -4.89
CA VAL A 199 -17.31 1.52 -5.47
C VAL A 199 -16.75 2.51 -4.45
N ASP A 200 -15.96 3.48 -4.92
CA ASP A 200 -15.48 4.58 -4.09
C ASP A 200 -16.63 5.34 -3.42
N GLY A 201 -16.42 5.69 -2.15
CA GLY A 201 -17.38 6.42 -1.33
C GLY A 201 -18.44 5.55 -0.65
N GLU A 202 -18.52 4.26 -0.98
CA GLU A 202 -19.48 3.33 -0.37
C GLU A 202 -19.22 3.16 1.13
N LEU A 203 -20.28 3.22 1.94
CA LEU A 203 -20.15 3.04 3.38
C LEU A 203 -19.80 1.59 3.69
N MET A 204 -18.81 1.39 4.56
CA MET A 204 -18.37 0.07 4.98
C MET A 204 -17.93 0.04 6.45
N THR A 205 -17.87 -1.17 7.00
CA THR A 205 -17.29 -1.42 8.31
C THR A 205 -16.17 -2.45 8.23
N ILE A 206 -15.20 -2.30 9.11
CA ILE A 206 -14.14 -3.28 9.31
C ILE A 206 -13.99 -3.63 10.78
N ASP A 207 -13.68 -4.89 11.04
CA ASP A 207 -13.27 -5.41 12.34
C ASP A 207 -11.88 -6.04 12.19
N GLY A 208 -10.86 -5.29 12.60
CA GLY A 208 -9.46 -5.69 12.56
C GLY A 208 -9.10 -6.79 13.56
N ASP A 209 -9.98 -7.10 14.52
CA ASP A 209 -9.78 -8.23 15.44
C ASP A 209 -10.21 -9.55 14.78
N THR A 210 -11.36 -9.54 14.11
CA THR A 210 -12.00 -10.75 13.56
C THR A 210 -11.75 -10.96 12.08
N GLY A 211 -11.28 -9.92 11.37
CA GLY A 211 -11.13 -9.88 9.92
C GLY A 211 -12.45 -9.69 9.17
N ASN A 212 -13.54 -9.32 9.86
CA ASN A 212 -14.85 -9.14 9.21
C ASN A 212 -14.95 -7.78 8.52
N ILE A 213 -15.47 -7.77 7.31
CA ILE A 213 -15.70 -6.57 6.49
C ILE A 213 -17.15 -6.60 6.01
N VAL A 214 -17.87 -5.49 6.17
CA VAL A 214 -19.25 -5.36 5.69
C VAL A 214 -19.37 -4.15 4.77
N ILE A 215 -19.78 -4.41 3.52
CA ILE A 215 -20.04 -3.39 2.50
C ILE A 215 -21.53 -3.05 2.49
N SER A 216 -21.87 -1.76 2.47
CA SER A 216 -23.23 -1.25 2.61
C SER A 216 -23.92 -1.84 3.87
N PRO A 217 -23.40 -1.56 5.08
CA PRO A 217 -23.91 -2.12 6.32
C PRO A 217 -25.30 -1.59 6.65
N SER A 218 -26.12 -2.43 7.29
CA SER A 218 -27.41 -2.01 7.85
C SER A 218 -27.24 -1.14 9.10
N GLU A 219 -28.26 -0.36 9.45
CA GLU A 219 -28.24 0.47 10.69
C GLU A 219 -27.97 -0.36 11.95
N ASN A 220 -28.47 -1.59 12.01
CA ASN A 220 -28.21 -2.50 13.13
C ASN A 220 -26.72 -2.85 13.24
N GLN A 221 -26.07 -3.20 12.13
CA GLN A 221 -24.64 -3.52 12.11
C GLN A 221 -23.77 -2.30 12.44
N ILE A 222 -24.15 -1.12 11.94
CA ILE A 222 -23.49 0.13 12.32
C ILE A 222 -23.61 0.34 13.83
N SER A 223 -24.78 0.09 14.41
CA SER A 223 -25.03 0.26 15.84
C SER A 223 -24.23 -0.73 16.69
N GLU A 224 -24.22 -2.01 16.30
CA GLU A 224 -23.41 -3.07 16.95
C GLU A 224 -21.92 -2.73 16.92
N LEU A 225 -21.41 -2.27 15.76
CA LEU A 225 -19.99 -1.93 15.63
C LEU A 225 -19.63 -0.66 16.41
N LYS A 226 -20.51 0.34 16.47
CA LYS A 226 -20.34 1.52 17.33
C LYS A 226 -20.33 1.16 18.82
N GLU A 227 -21.17 0.23 19.25
CA GLU A 227 -21.16 -0.27 20.61
C GLU A 227 -19.84 -0.97 20.93
N LYS A 228 -19.37 -1.85 20.02
CA LYS A 228 -18.06 -2.50 20.14
C LYS A 228 -16.93 -1.46 20.21
N GLN A 229 -16.95 -0.44 19.35
CA GLN A 229 -15.97 0.65 19.35
C GLN A 229 -15.96 1.39 20.69
N GLY A 230 -17.13 1.79 21.20
CA GLY A 230 -17.26 2.51 22.47
C GLY A 230 -16.81 1.68 23.68
N ASN A 231 -17.01 0.36 23.65
CA ASN A 231 -16.53 -0.54 24.69
C ASN A 231 -14.99 -0.64 24.69
N ILE A 232 -14.36 -0.72 23.51
CA ILE A 232 -12.91 -0.70 23.35
C ILE A 232 -12.33 0.61 23.90
N THR A 233 -12.88 1.77 23.51
CA THR A 233 -12.42 3.08 24.00
C THR A 233 -12.49 3.19 25.52
N LYS A 234 -13.62 2.79 26.14
CA LYS A 234 -13.77 2.78 27.59
C LYS A 234 -12.75 1.87 28.28
N LEU A 235 -12.44 0.73 27.67
CA LEU A 235 -11.45 -0.20 28.21
C LEU A 235 -10.07 0.46 28.23
N ILE A 236 -9.65 1.05 27.10
CA ILE A 236 -8.37 1.76 26.97
C ILE A 236 -8.27 2.88 28.01
N ASP A 237 -9.30 3.73 28.12
CA ASP A 237 -9.37 4.83 29.09
C ASP A 237 -9.20 4.37 30.54
N ASN A 238 -9.82 3.23 30.90
CA ASN A 238 -9.73 2.67 32.25
C ASN A 238 -8.31 2.18 32.58
N PHE A 239 -7.56 1.71 31.59
CA PHE A 239 -6.18 1.26 31.76
C PHE A 239 -5.16 2.41 31.70
N THR A 240 -5.43 3.48 30.96
CA THR A 240 -4.54 4.66 30.85
C THR A 240 -4.74 5.70 31.96
N LYS A 241 -5.96 5.85 32.51
CA LYS A 241 -6.23 6.77 33.64
C LYS A 241 -5.65 6.32 34.99
N LYS A 242 -5.12 5.10 35.09
CA LYS A 242 -4.32 4.65 36.25
C LYS A 242 -2.83 4.87 35.98
N LYS A 243 -2.38 6.12 35.97
CA LYS A 243 -0.99 6.51 36.23
C LYS A 243 -0.95 7.90 36.86
#